data_AF-A0A958A118-F1
#
_entry.id   AF-A0A958A118-F1
#
_cell.length_a   1.000
_cell.length_b   1.000
_cell.length_c   1.000
_cell.angle_alpha   90.00
_cell.angle_beta   90.00
_cell.angle_gamma   90.00
#
_symmetry.space_group_name_H-M   'P 1'
#
loop_
_entity.id
_entity.type
_entity.pdbx_description
1 polymer ?
#
loop_
_entity_poly.entity_id
_entity_poly.type
_entity_poly.pdbx_seq_one_letter_code
_entity_poly.pdbx_strand_id
1 'polypeptide(L)'
;MKTQKLLLLILCLLALSLMAAQCGGAATVAPPEPPAAAPGASGSPDITVSEPFASATIPNGAVYLTLSNPGEADDALVSVQTEAAASAELHESKMDENEVMRMSPLSKIELPAGQSVTLAPGGMHVMLLGLKDGIAVGDKINLTLNFEHAAPQTIAVDVTEGITMAGEHDMEHAETAMADEHDMEHAEMATSQPGEATEGDMAAMDHSEHDAEASTSTEHDHDETGDPALATASAPQPQVFQVGLATYLLDTAGLHAIDERLNGQGQIEAGDAGLVSRVNQVVAVTDWPADLNPQADQLQSVLTQYADALGNDDLAAAKPLATEAHEAQHDLSHAVQSWPGTMEGDSGPDQSFQMAAAAYLLDTAGLHAMDERLNGQGQIEAGDAGVVNRVNRIVAVTDWPADLNPQAEQLQTVLAQYADALSNDDLDTAKRLAAETHQVQHTLSQAIEAWLANTPAHADMMNDNEQSRQFQVTVAAYLMDMAGFHALDERLNDQGQIEAGDAGMVNRVNRVLAVVAWPAELKAQAEQLESVLAQYADALGNDDLDTAQPLATEAHEAQHDLSHAIGSWLGGDDEHGETHEHDAASEHDESETHEHDEAPDHSETGSHEHNEESDN
;
A
#
# COMPACT_ATOMS: atom_id res chain seq x y z
N MET A 1 47.25 10.26 39.94
CA MET A 1 46.05 9.39 39.94
C MET A 1 46.20 8.05 39.20
N LYS A 2 47.27 7.81 38.41
CA LYS A 2 47.52 6.50 37.75
C LYS A 2 48.31 5.47 38.59
N THR A 3 48.84 5.84 39.76
CA THR A 3 49.65 4.95 40.62
C THR A 3 48.88 4.37 41.81
N GLN A 4 47.64 4.79 42.05
CA GLN A 4 46.83 4.32 43.18
C GLN A 4 45.85 3.20 42.79
N LYS A 5 45.50 3.07 41.49
CA LYS A 5 44.67 1.98 40.96
C LYS A 5 45.46 0.68 40.70
N LEU A 6 46.77 0.76 40.50
CA LEU A 6 47.64 -0.42 40.31
C LEU A 6 47.95 -1.15 41.62
N LEU A 7 47.85 -0.48 42.77
CA LEU A 7 48.10 -1.05 44.09
C LEU A 7 46.89 -1.83 44.66
N LEU A 8 45.67 -1.51 44.22
CA LEU A 8 44.46 -2.27 44.59
C LEU A 8 44.29 -3.55 43.76
N LEU A 9 44.78 -3.58 42.52
CA LEU A 9 44.69 -4.77 41.65
C LEU A 9 45.62 -5.90 42.09
N ILE A 10 46.73 -5.59 42.78
CA ILE A 10 47.71 -6.57 43.28
C ILE A 10 47.31 -7.14 44.65
N LEU A 11 46.44 -6.44 45.41
CA LEU A 11 45.97 -6.91 46.72
C LEU A 11 44.82 -7.93 46.65
N CYS A 12 44.04 -7.98 45.56
CA CYS A 12 42.98 -8.99 45.38
C CYS A 12 43.47 -10.32 44.77
N LEU A 13 44.66 -10.35 44.14
CA LEU A 13 45.21 -11.55 43.50
C LEU A 13 46.06 -12.43 44.43
N LEU A 14 46.20 -12.08 45.72
CA LEU A 14 47.02 -12.81 46.69
C LEU A 14 46.24 -13.45 47.86
N ALA A 15 44.90 -13.44 47.80
CA ALA A 15 44.03 -14.03 48.84
C ALA A 15 43.39 -15.37 48.41
N LEU A 16 43.99 -16.07 47.44
CA LEU A 16 43.50 -17.39 47.01
C LEU A 16 44.66 -18.40 46.93
N SER A 17 45.24 -18.77 48.09
CA SER A 17 45.95 -20.04 48.29
C SER A 17 46.53 -20.19 49.70
N LEU A 18 45.79 -20.83 50.61
CA LEU A 18 46.30 -21.89 51.51
C LEU A 18 45.20 -22.36 52.47
N MET A 19 44.69 -23.58 52.25
CA MET A 19 44.65 -24.64 53.27
C MET A 19 44.37 -25.97 52.57
N ALA A 20 45.14 -26.98 52.98
CA ALA A 20 45.34 -28.26 52.34
C ALA A 20 44.61 -29.40 53.07
N ALA A 21 44.60 -30.57 52.40
CA ALA A 21 44.39 -31.93 52.93
C ALA A 21 42.91 -32.32 53.14
N GLN A 22 42.40 -33.46 52.69
CA GLN A 22 43.02 -34.74 52.36
C GLN A 22 42.00 -35.62 51.61
N CYS A 23 42.54 -36.59 50.86
CA CYS A 23 42.02 -37.95 50.61
C CYS A 23 41.47 -38.29 49.21
N GLY A 24 42.09 -39.32 48.61
CA GLY A 24 41.43 -40.26 47.71
C GLY A 24 42.00 -40.29 46.29
N GLY A 25 42.92 -41.22 46.03
CA GLY A 25 43.56 -41.42 44.74
C GLY A 25 42.67 -42.09 43.69
N ALA A 26 43.05 -41.84 42.44
CA ALA A 26 42.32 -42.12 41.21
C ALA A 26 42.18 -43.62 40.86
N ALA A 27 41.02 -43.94 40.28
CA ALA A 27 40.88 -44.96 39.25
C ALA A 27 39.93 -44.41 38.17
N THR A 28 40.38 -44.45 36.93
CA THR A 28 39.69 -44.06 35.71
C THR A 28 38.37 -44.80 35.53
N VAL A 29 37.25 -44.07 35.42
CA VAL A 29 35.97 -44.57 34.93
C VAL A 29 35.43 -43.56 33.92
N ALA A 30 35.12 -44.02 32.71
CA ALA A 30 34.45 -43.24 31.67
C ALA A 30 33.12 -42.67 32.20
N PRO A 31 32.65 -41.49 31.75
CA PRO A 31 31.31 -41.04 32.08
C PRO A 31 30.28 -42.10 31.63
N PRO A 32 29.23 -42.34 32.44
CA PRO A 32 28.28 -43.42 32.19
C PRO A 32 27.48 -43.14 30.92
N GLU A 33 27.40 -44.16 30.07
CA GLU A 33 26.40 -44.27 29.02
C GLU A 33 25.01 -44.11 29.65
N PRO A 34 24.11 -43.26 29.11
CA PRO A 34 22.75 -43.13 29.62
C PRO A 34 22.03 -44.49 29.58
N PRO A 35 21.21 -44.82 30.58
CA PRO A 35 20.60 -46.15 30.68
C PRO A 35 19.72 -46.43 29.45
N ALA A 36 19.94 -47.60 28.85
CA ALA A 36 19.08 -48.15 27.82
C ALA A 36 17.62 -48.19 28.31
N ALA A 37 16.76 -47.47 27.61
CA ALA A 37 15.32 -47.43 27.85
C ALA A 37 14.72 -48.84 27.69
N ALA A 38 14.01 -49.29 28.73
CA ALA A 38 13.04 -50.38 28.59
C ALA A 38 11.70 -49.81 28.09
N PRO A 39 10.97 -50.52 27.22
CA PRO A 39 9.87 -49.96 26.45
C PRO A 39 8.58 -49.91 27.28
N GLY A 40 7.96 -48.73 27.32
CA GLY A 40 6.62 -48.49 27.84
C GLY A 40 6.09 -47.17 27.29
N ALA A 41 5.20 -47.27 26.29
CA ALA A 41 4.43 -46.19 25.66
C ALA A 41 3.76 -45.27 26.70
N SER A 42 3.60 -43.95 26.48
CA SER A 42 3.28 -43.25 25.24
C SER A 42 4.18 -42.03 25.04
N GLY A 43 4.72 -41.85 23.84
CA GLY A 43 5.39 -40.61 23.48
C GLY A 43 4.34 -39.51 23.32
N SER A 44 4.46 -38.43 24.10
CA SER A 44 3.92 -37.15 23.67
C SER A 44 4.52 -36.85 22.29
N PRO A 45 3.72 -36.42 21.31
CA PRO A 45 4.23 -36.08 19.99
C PRO A 45 5.37 -35.06 20.11
N ASP A 46 6.43 -35.21 19.32
CA ASP A 46 7.35 -34.09 19.07
C ASP A 46 6.50 -33.00 18.41
N ILE A 47 6.24 -31.92 19.13
CA ILE A 47 5.69 -30.69 18.55
C ILE A 47 6.64 -30.29 17.43
N THR A 48 6.14 -30.13 16.21
CA THR A 48 6.99 -29.72 15.09
C THR A 48 6.94 -28.21 14.95
N VAL A 49 8.11 -27.59 14.89
CA VAL A 49 8.27 -26.16 14.62
C VAL A 49 8.65 -25.97 13.15
N SER A 50 7.92 -25.12 12.44
CA SER A 50 8.25 -24.74 11.06
C SER A 50 8.35 -23.23 10.91
N GLU A 51 9.18 -22.82 9.94
CA GLU A 51 9.34 -21.44 9.46
C GLU A 51 9.59 -20.40 10.57
N PRO A 52 10.53 -20.63 11.50
CA PRO A 52 10.80 -19.64 12.53
C PRO A 52 11.62 -18.49 11.96
N PHE A 53 11.11 -17.26 12.08
CA PHE A 53 11.86 -16.04 11.79
C PHE A 53 11.65 -14.99 12.88
N ALA A 54 12.65 -14.14 13.09
CA ALA A 54 12.63 -13.05 14.03
C ALA A 54 12.65 -11.72 13.29
N SER A 55 11.63 -10.90 13.49
CA SER A 55 11.66 -9.48 13.15
C SER A 55 12.42 -8.75 14.28
N ALA A 56 13.51 -8.05 13.96
CA ALA A 56 14.24 -7.25 14.94
C ALA A 56 14.02 -5.76 14.69
N THR A 57 13.35 -5.09 15.63
CA THR A 57 13.16 -3.63 15.67
C THR A 57 13.82 -3.10 16.93
N ILE A 58 15.13 -2.82 16.85
CA ILE A 58 15.94 -2.41 18.01
C ILE A 58 15.23 -1.25 18.75
N PRO A 59 14.96 -1.35 20.07
CA PRO A 59 15.58 -2.27 21.03
C PRO A 59 14.83 -3.60 21.31
N ASN A 60 13.73 -3.90 20.62
CA ASN A 60 12.92 -5.11 20.84
C ASN A 60 12.80 -5.95 19.56
N GLY A 61 12.13 -7.09 19.61
CA GLY A 61 11.85 -7.88 18.41
C GLY A 61 10.66 -8.79 18.62
N ALA A 62 10.19 -9.43 17.56
CA ALA A 62 9.14 -10.42 17.62
C ALA A 62 9.58 -11.68 16.87
N VAL A 63 9.22 -12.84 17.38
CA VAL A 63 9.44 -14.11 16.70
C VAL A 63 8.12 -14.71 16.29
N TYR A 64 8.08 -15.14 15.04
CA TYR A 64 6.97 -15.78 14.37
C TYR A 64 7.39 -17.19 13.97
N LEU A 65 6.48 -18.14 14.11
CA LEU A 65 6.71 -19.57 13.85
C LEU A 65 5.37 -20.31 13.83
N THR A 66 5.34 -21.48 13.22
CA THR A 66 4.18 -22.38 13.30
C THR A 66 4.49 -23.57 14.20
N LEU A 67 3.60 -23.87 15.15
CA LEU A 67 3.65 -25.04 16.03
C LEU A 67 2.58 -26.04 15.60
N SER A 68 2.98 -27.26 15.22
CA SER A 68 2.03 -28.35 14.97
C SER A 68 2.09 -29.37 16.10
N ASN A 69 0.93 -29.73 16.65
CA ASN A 69 0.79 -30.83 17.61
C ASN A 69 0.21 -32.06 16.88
N PRO A 70 1.04 -32.95 16.32
CA PRO A 70 0.55 -34.11 15.57
C PRO A 70 0.03 -35.26 16.45
N GLY A 71 0.04 -35.13 17.78
CA GLY A 71 -0.40 -36.21 18.66
C GLY A 71 -1.86 -36.11 19.10
N GLU A 72 -2.23 -37.05 19.97
CA GLU A 72 -3.62 -37.30 20.36
C GLU A 72 -4.03 -36.60 21.67
N ALA A 73 -3.14 -35.83 22.29
CA ALA A 73 -3.38 -35.08 23.51
C ALA A 73 -3.01 -33.61 23.34
N ASP A 74 -3.81 -32.73 23.94
CA ASP A 74 -3.56 -31.29 23.95
C ASP A 74 -2.26 -30.98 24.71
N ASP A 75 -1.56 -29.93 24.28
CA ASP A 75 -0.38 -29.37 24.93
C ASP A 75 -0.50 -27.83 24.95
N ALA A 76 0.49 -27.12 25.48
CA ALA A 76 0.55 -25.67 25.39
C ALA A 76 2.00 -25.18 25.41
N LEU A 77 2.31 -24.12 24.65
CA LEU A 77 3.57 -23.38 24.82
C LEU A 77 3.42 -22.46 26.03
N VAL A 78 4.23 -22.69 27.07
CA VAL A 78 4.10 -21.96 28.35
C VAL A 78 5.16 -20.89 28.55
N SER A 79 6.33 -21.01 27.89
CA SER A 79 7.35 -19.95 27.92
C SER A 79 8.40 -20.13 26.83
N VAL A 80 9.04 -19.02 26.46
CA VAL A 80 10.17 -18.99 25.54
C VAL A 80 11.37 -18.34 26.23
N GLN A 81 12.57 -18.83 25.94
CA GLN A 81 13.82 -18.31 26.50
C GLN A 81 14.83 -18.07 25.38
N THR A 82 15.58 -16.98 25.46
CA THR A 82 16.71 -16.72 24.57
C THR A 82 17.82 -15.99 25.29
N GLU A 83 19.05 -16.17 24.83
CA GLU A 83 20.18 -15.33 25.24
C GLU A 83 20.25 -14.02 24.45
N ALA A 84 19.46 -13.87 23.38
CA ALA A 84 19.47 -12.70 22.49
C ALA A 84 18.79 -11.46 23.09
N ALA A 85 17.89 -11.63 24.05
CA ALA A 85 17.08 -10.58 24.67
C ALA A 85 17.16 -10.63 26.20
N ALA A 86 16.71 -9.58 26.88
CA ALA A 86 16.59 -9.55 28.34
C ALA A 86 15.43 -10.44 28.83
N SER A 87 14.32 -10.48 28.08
CA SER A 87 13.21 -11.40 28.29
C SER A 87 12.52 -11.77 26.97
N ALA A 88 11.79 -12.89 26.98
CA ALA A 88 10.92 -13.32 25.91
C ALA A 88 9.52 -13.64 26.48
N GLU A 89 8.49 -13.06 25.89
CA GLU A 89 7.10 -13.13 26.37
C GLU A 89 6.17 -13.59 25.24
N LEU A 90 5.09 -14.31 25.57
CA LEU A 90 4.06 -14.69 24.60
C LEU A 90 3.04 -13.56 24.53
N HIS A 91 2.69 -13.08 23.34
CA HIS A 91 1.76 -11.97 23.14
C HIS A 91 0.71 -12.36 22.09
N GLU A 92 -0.47 -11.74 22.17
CA GLU A 92 -1.45 -11.71 21.08
C GLU A 92 -1.75 -10.27 20.69
N SER A 93 -1.91 -10.04 19.41
CA SER A 93 -2.53 -8.84 18.88
C SER A 93 -4.01 -9.13 18.64
N LYS A 94 -4.90 -8.33 19.25
CA LYS A 94 -6.34 -8.38 18.98
C LYS A 94 -6.88 -6.97 18.86
N MET A 95 -7.83 -6.81 17.95
CA MET A 95 -8.64 -5.62 17.84
C MET A 95 -9.56 -5.52 19.06
N ASP A 96 -9.52 -4.40 19.76
CA ASP A 96 -10.41 -4.14 20.89
C ASP A 96 -11.77 -3.58 20.44
N GLU A 97 -12.67 -3.33 21.40
CA GLU A 97 -14.04 -2.86 21.13
C GLU A 97 -14.11 -1.48 20.46
N ASN A 98 -12.98 -0.76 20.39
CA ASN A 98 -12.86 0.55 19.72
C ASN A 98 -12.03 0.44 18.43
N GLU A 99 -11.91 -0.75 17.85
CA GLU A 99 -11.22 -0.97 16.57
C GLU A 99 -9.70 -0.70 16.62
N VAL A 100 -9.11 -0.65 17.82
CA VAL A 100 -7.66 -0.49 18.02
C VAL A 100 -6.98 -1.85 18.19
N MET A 101 -5.95 -2.13 17.41
CA MET A 101 -5.11 -3.31 17.58
C MET A 101 -4.26 -3.20 18.86
N ARG A 102 -4.55 -4.05 19.85
CA ARG A 102 -3.84 -4.08 21.14
C ARG A 102 -3.01 -5.34 21.29
N MET A 103 -1.72 -5.18 21.59
CA MET A 103 -0.83 -6.28 21.99
C MET A 103 -0.98 -6.56 23.48
N SER A 104 -1.32 -7.81 23.83
CA SER A 104 -1.50 -8.24 25.22
C SER A 104 -0.70 -9.49 25.53
N PRO A 105 -0.02 -9.56 26.70
CA PRO A 105 0.73 -10.74 27.08
C PRO A 105 -0.19 -11.93 27.40
N LEU A 106 0.18 -13.11 26.89
CA LEU A 106 -0.45 -14.39 27.15
C LEU A 106 0.36 -15.20 28.17
N SER A 107 -0.34 -15.90 29.06
CA SER A 107 0.30 -16.84 29.99
C SER A 107 0.71 -18.16 29.34
N LYS A 108 0.04 -18.56 28.25
CA LYS A 108 0.34 -19.72 27.43
C LYS A 108 -0.38 -19.65 26.08
N ILE A 109 0.11 -20.38 25.09
CA ILE A 109 -0.57 -20.61 23.80
C ILE A 109 -1.00 -22.07 23.77
N GLU A 110 -2.30 -22.33 23.68
CA GLU A 110 -2.85 -23.69 23.64
C GLU A 110 -2.52 -24.37 22.31
N LEU A 111 -2.16 -25.66 22.36
CA LEU A 111 -1.84 -26.49 21.20
C LEU A 111 -2.73 -27.75 21.20
N PRO A 112 -3.97 -27.66 20.67
CA PRO A 112 -4.88 -28.80 20.65
C PRO A 112 -4.33 -29.99 19.85
N ALA A 113 -4.72 -31.20 20.25
CA ALA A 113 -4.35 -32.44 19.57
C ALA A 113 -4.71 -32.41 18.06
N GLY A 114 -3.75 -32.72 17.20
CA GLY A 114 -3.92 -32.79 15.75
C GLY A 114 -4.07 -31.43 15.05
N GLN A 115 -3.80 -30.32 15.74
CA GLN A 115 -3.93 -28.96 15.20
C GLN A 115 -2.56 -28.28 15.07
N SER A 116 -2.53 -27.25 14.23
CA SER A 116 -1.41 -26.31 14.15
C SER A 116 -1.85 -24.94 14.65
N VAL A 117 -0.94 -24.24 15.31
CA VAL A 117 -1.12 -22.87 15.78
C VAL A 117 0.00 -22.03 15.21
N THR A 118 -0.40 -21.01 14.46
CA THR A 118 0.51 -20.09 13.79
C THR A 118 0.70 -18.85 14.65
N LEU A 119 1.96 -18.49 14.90
CA LEU A 119 2.35 -17.21 15.45
C LEU A 119 2.82 -16.35 14.28
N ALA A 120 2.05 -15.33 13.90
CA ALA A 120 2.25 -14.49 12.72
C ALA A 120 2.05 -12.99 13.05
N PRO A 121 2.58 -12.06 12.23
CA PRO A 121 2.28 -10.64 12.33
C PRO A 121 0.77 -10.39 12.38
N GLY A 122 0.33 -9.45 13.22
CA GLY A 122 -1.10 -9.19 13.47
C GLY A 122 -1.83 -10.23 14.34
N GLY A 123 -1.18 -11.34 14.72
CA GLY A 123 -1.76 -12.39 15.57
C GLY A 123 -0.95 -12.67 16.83
N MET A 124 -0.78 -13.94 17.17
CA MET A 124 0.08 -14.36 18.28
C MET A 124 1.55 -14.30 17.89
N HIS A 125 2.44 -13.96 18.83
CA HIS A 125 3.89 -13.90 18.57
C HIS A 125 4.69 -14.01 19.87
N VAL A 126 6.00 -14.24 19.75
CA VAL A 126 6.93 -14.18 20.89
C VAL A 126 7.62 -12.82 20.89
N MET A 127 7.27 -11.96 21.84
CA MET A 127 7.90 -10.66 22.01
C MET A 127 9.25 -10.81 22.71
N LEU A 128 10.32 -10.28 22.11
CA LEU A 128 11.67 -10.20 22.62
C LEU A 128 11.91 -8.79 23.16
N LEU A 129 12.04 -8.66 24.49
CA LEU A 129 12.23 -7.36 25.13
C LEU A 129 13.71 -7.16 25.48
N GLY A 130 14.26 -6.00 25.08
CA GLY A 130 15.64 -5.61 25.35
C GLY A 130 16.65 -6.53 24.65
N LEU A 131 16.64 -6.53 23.32
CA LEU A 131 17.67 -7.17 22.50
C LEU A 131 19.06 -6.71 22.93
N LYS A 132 20.00 -7.65 23.05
CA LYS A 132 21.38 -7.33 23.43
C LYS A 132 22.11 -6.64 22.27
N ASP A 133 22.93 -5.65 22.62
CA ASP A 133 23.76 -4.92 21.66
C ASP A 133 24.54 -5.86 20.72
N GLY A 134 24.39 -5.65 19.41
CA GLY A 134 25.17 -6.34 18.37
C GLY A 134 24.44 -7.45 17.61
N ILE A 135 23.12 -7.62 17.78
CA ILE A 135 22.28 -8.44 16.89
C ILE A 135 21.86 -7.58 15.69
N ALA A 136 22.18 -8.03 14.48
CA ALA A 136 21.85 -7.37 13.23
C ALA A 136 20.93 -8.24 12.36
N VAL A 137 20.29 -7.63 11.37
CA VAL A 137 19.61 -8.33 10.28
C VAL A 137 20.57 -9.32 9.63
N GLY A 138 20.11 -10.55 9.41
CA GLY A 138 20.88 -11.66 8.88
C GLY A 138 21.57 -12.53 9.95
N ASP A 139 21.51 -12.15 11.23
CA ASP A 139 22.01 -12.99 12.32
C ASP A 139 21.06 -14.15 12.63
N LYS A 140 21.56 -15.17 13.33
CA LYS A 140 20.76 -16.28 13.87
C LYS A 140 20.72 -16.23 15.39
N ILE A 141 19.52 -16.21 15.96
CA ILE A 141 19.30 -16.29 17.41
C ILE A 141 18.74 -17.66 17.79
N ASN A 142 19.10 -18.17 18.97
CA ASN A 142 18.54 -19.42 19.48
C ASN A 142 17.38 -19.14 20.44
N LEU A 143 16.27 -19.84 20.26
CA LEU A 143 15.11 -19.82 21.16
C LEU A 143 14.89 -21.20 21.73
N THR A 144 14.61 -21.28 23.03
CA THR A 144 14.16 -22.50 23.69
C THR A 144 12.69 -22.38 24.03
N LEU A 145 11.86 -23.17 23.35
CA LEU A 145 10.43 -23.29 23.54
C LEU A 145 10.14 -24.33 24.63
N ASN A 146 9.36 -23.95 25.64
CA ASN A 146 8.99 -24.84 26.75
C ASN A 146 7.49 -25.13 26.70
N PHE A 147 7.15 -26.41 26.60
CA PHE A 147 5.78 -26.88 26.51
C PHE A 147 5.28 -27.42 27.86
N GLU A 148 3.96 -27.51 28.04
CA GLU A 148 3.33 -28.00 29.26
C GLU A 148 3.56 -29.52 29.44
N HIS A 149 3.59 -30.27 28.34
CA HIS A 149 3.75 -31.74 28.35
C HIS A 149 4.89 -32.26 27.46
N ALA A 150 5.16 -31.64 26.31
CA ALA A 150 6.28 -32.00 25.45
C ALA A 150 7.64 -31.56 26.03
N ALA A 151 8.71 -32.21 25.56
CA ALA A 151 10.06 -31.84 25.95
C ALA A 151 10.41 -30.43 25.40
N PRO A 152 11.19 -29.61 26.13
CA PRO A 152 11.66 -28.34 25.61
C PRO A 152 12.46 -28.51 24.31
N GLN A 153 12.25 -27.62 23.35
CA GLN A 153 12.92 -27.65 22.05
C GLN A 153 13.69 -26.35 21.81
N THR A 154 14.94 -26.46 21.35
CA THR A 154 15.75 -25.32 20.95
C THR A 154 15.77 -25.20 19.43
N ILE A 155 15.38 -24.05 18.92
CA ILE A 155 15.36 -23.71 17.49
C ILE A 155 16.32 -22.56 17.20
N ALA A 156 16.91 -22.57 16.01
CA ALA A 156 17.65 -21.43 15.47
C ALA A 156 16.71 -20.62 14.58
N VAL A 157 16.71 -19.31 14.75
CA VAL A 157 15.78 -18.38 14.11
C VAL A 157 16.59 -17.30 13.42
N ASP A 158 16.30 -17.08 12.14
CA ASP A 158 16.92 -16.03 11.34
C ASP A 158 16.32 -14.67 11.67
N VAL A 159 17.16 -13.65 11.84
CA VAL A 159 16.75 -12.27 12.05
C VAL A 159 16.59 -11.59 10.69
N THR A 160 15.39 -11.10 10.38
CA THR A 160 15.07 -10.41 9.11
C THR A 160 14.82 -8.92 9.35
N GLU A 161 14.82 -8.12 8.29
CA GLU A 161 14.30 -6.73 8.35
C GLU A 161 12.81 -6.78 8.74
N GLY A 162 12.37 -5.74 9.46
CA GLY A 162 11.06 -5.73 10.10
C GLY A 162 9.92 -5.77 9.09
N ILE A 163 8.97 -6.69 9.30
CA ILE A 163 7.72 -6.73 8.54
C ILE A 163 6.82 -5.61 9.06
N THR A 164 6.50 -4.65 8.19
CA THR A 164 5.54 -3.58 8.44
C THR A 164 4.12 -4.11 8.24
N MET A 165 3.22 -3.88 9.19
CA MET A 165 1.79 -4.15 8.99
C MET A 165 1.22 -3.00 8.16
N ALA A 166 1.41 -3.04 6.85
CA ALA A 166 0.53 -2.31 5.95
C ALA A 166 -0.87 -2.92 6.12
N GLY A 167 -1.88 -2.07 6.37
CA GLY A 167 -3.26 -2.51 6.51
C GLY A 167 -3.78 -3.11 5.20
N GLU A 168 -3.76 -4.43 5.10
CA GLU A 168 -4.52 -5.21 4.12
C GLU A 168 -5.61 -5.97 4.88
N HIS A 169 -6.84 -5.45 4.80
CA HIS A 169 -8.03 -6.25 4.98
C HIS A 169 -8.22 -7.08 3.71
N ASP A 170 -7.80 -8.34 3.72
CA ASP A 170 -8.37 -9.35 2.83
C ASP A 170 -8.53 -10.67 3.58
N MET A 171 -9.78 -10.95 3.95
CA MET A 171 -10.24 -12.29 4.33
C MET A 171 -11.01 -12.89 3.16
N GLU A 172 -10.34 -13.79 2.46
CA GLU A 172 -10.84 -15.07 1.93
C GLU A 172 -12.37 -15.18 1.68
N HIS A 173 -12.81 -14.98 0.42
CA HIS A 173 -14.02 -15.61 -0.09
C HIS A 173 -13.83 -16.21 -1.49
N ALA A 174 -14.28 -17.46 -1.61
CA ALA A 174 -14.05 -18.35 -2.72
C ALA A 174 -14.74 -17.87 -4.01
N GLU A 175 -13.92 -17.59 -5.04
CA GLU A 175 -14.34 -17.58 -6.44
C GLU A 175 -14.99 -18.94 -6.78
N THR A 176 -16.32 -18.95 -6.92
CA THR A 176 -16.99 -20.08 -7.55
C THR A 176 -17.01 -19.83 -9.04
N ALA A 177 -16.11 -20.50 -9.76
CA ALA A 177 -16.07 -20.50 -11.22
C ALA A 177 -17.45 -20.79 -11.84
N MET A 178 -18.04 -19.78 -12.48
CA MET A 178 -19.15 -19.98 -13.41
C MET A 178 -18.56 -20.05 -14.81
N ALA A 179 -18.36 -21.28 -15.28
CA ALA A 179 -18.15 -21.57 -16.68
C ALA A 179 -19.40 -21.15 -17.48
N ASP A 180 -19.12 -20.43 -18.56
CA ASP A 180 -20.05 -19.92 -19.56
C ASP A 180 -20.81 -21.08 -20.24
N GLU A 181 -22.07 -21.32 -19.85
CA GLU A 181 -23.03 -22.13 -20.60
C GLU A 181 -24.30 -21.32 -20.86
N HIS A 182 -24.35 -20.67 -22.03
CA HIS A 182 -25.57 -20.09 -22.60
C HIS A 182 -26.59 -21.18 -22.96
N ASP A 183 -27.60 -21.38 -22.12
CA ASP A 183 -28.82 -22.12 -22.48
C ASP A 183 -30.00 -21.13 -22.62
N MET A 184 -30.31 -20.79 -23.88
CA MET A 184 -31.48 -19.95 -24.22
C MET A 184 -32.75 -20.80 -24.19
N GLU A 185 -33.58 -20.63 -23.16
CA GLU A 185 -34.96 -21.13 -23.20
C GLU A 185 -35.84 -20.27 -24.12
N HIS A 186 -36.29 -20.92 -25.20
CA HIS A 186 -37.28 -20.43 -26.14
C HIS A 186 -38.68 -20.37 -25.51
N ALA A 187 -39.27 -19.17 -25.48
CA ALA A 187 -40.72 -19.02 -25.37
C ALA A 187 -41.37 -19.07 -26.77
N GLU A 188 -42.25 -20.05 -26.92
CA GLU A 188 -42.97 -20.41 -28.14
C GLU A 188 -43.85 -19.29 -28.72
N MET A 189 -43.79 -19.14 -30.05
CA MET A 189 -44.96 -18.76 -30.86
C MET A 189 -45.00 -19.66 -32.09
N ALA A 190 -46.04 -20.48 -32.13
CA ALA A 190 -46.23 -21.55 -33.07
C ALA A 190 -46.87 -21.08 -34.39
N THR A 191 -46.47 -21.79 -35.46
CA THR A 191 -47.24 -22.13 -36.68
C THR A 191 -47.36 -21.09 -37.80
N SER A 192 -46.62 -21.30 -38.89
CA SER A 192 -47.16 -21.76 -40.19
C SER A 192 -46.08 -21.77 -41.28
N GLN A 193 -45.91 -22.90 -41.95
CA GLN A 193 -45.16 -23.11 -43.21
C GLN A 193 -46.04 -24.00 -44.12
N PRO A 194 -45.76 -24.21 -45.42
CA PRO A 194 -44.87 -23.49 -46.36
C PRO A 194 -45.51 -23.26 -47.77
N GLY A 195 -44.77 -22.64 -48.70
CA GLY A 195 -45.13 -22.64 -50.14
C GLY A 195 -44.08 -22.00 -51.09
N GLU A 196 -43.25 -22.86 -51.69
CA GLU A 196 -42.62 -22.84 -53.03
C GLU A 196 -42.01 -21.57 -53.70
N ALA A 197 -40.71 -21.72 -54.03
CA ALA A 197 -39.93 -21.36 -55.23
C ALA A 197 -40.44 -20.33 -56.28
N THR A 198 -39.56 -19.44 -56.75
CA THR A 198 -38.93 -19.46 -58.11
C THR A 198 -38.06 -18.22 -58.41
N GLU A 199 -37.16 -18.39 -59.39
CA GLU A 199 -36.14 -17.51 -59.98
C GLU A 199 -36.63 -16.19 -60.61
N GLY A 200 -35.69 -15.24 -60.81
CA GLY A 200 -35.78 -14.12 -61.76
C GLY A 200 -34.81 -12.99 -61.37
N ASP A 201 -33.58 -12.98 -61.89
CA ASP A 201 -33.13 -12.24 -63.09
C ASP A 201 -32.85 -10.75 -62.82
N MET A 202 -31.66 -10.28 -63.23
CA MET A 202 -31.44 -9.09 -64.08
C MET A 202 -30.00 -8.57 -64.00
N ALA A 203 -29.38 -8.56 -65.17
CA ALA A 203 -28.07 -8.02 -65.49
C ALA A 203 -28.14 -6.57 -66.03
N ALA A 204 -27.02 -5.87 -65.86
CA ALA A 204 -26.37 -4.89 -66.75
C ALA A 204 -27.05 -3.54 -67.08
N MET A 205 -26.27 -2.47 -66.90
CA MET A 205 -26.15 -1.36 -67.87
C MET A 205 -24.79 -0.66 -67.73
N ASP A 206 -24.18 -0.38 -68.90
CA ASP A 206 -22.85 0.18 -69.19
C ASP A 206 -22.99 1.52 -69.94
N HIS A 207 -21.87 2.26 -70.02
CA HIS A 207 -21.40 3.30 -70.95
C HIS A 207 -21.23 4.70 -70.31
N SER A 208 -20.16 5.48 -70.51
CA SER A 208 -18.92 5.37 -71.30
C SER A 208 -18.04 6.63 -71.11
N GLU A 209 -16.71 6.43 -71.10
CA GLU A 209 -15.58 7.21 -71.67
C GLU A 209 -15.33 8.72 -71.40
N HIS A 210 -14.08 9.04 -71.02
CA HIS A 210 -13.25 10.08 -71.65
C HIS A 210 -11.73 9.87 -71.36
N ASP A 211 -10.93 9.84 -72.44
CA ASP A 211 -9.46 9.72 -72.51
C ASP A 211 -8.69 11.03 -72.22
N ALA A 212 -7.42 10.93 -71.77
CA ALA A 212 -6.24 11.57 -72.41
C ALA A 212 -4.87 11.32 -71.69
N GLU A 213 -4.02 10.49 -72.34
CA GLU A 213 -2.58 10.70 -72.71
C GLU A 213 -1.43 11.05 -71.71
N ALA A 214 -0.62 10.03 -71.39
CA ALA A 214 0.84 9.82 -71.55
C ALA A 214 1.93 10.95 -71.43
N SER A 215 2.97 10.75 -70.57
CA SER A 215 4.38 10.41 -70.94
C SER A 215 5.53 10.91 -70.02
N THR A 216 6.61 10.10 -69.99
CA THR A 216 8.05 10.33 -69.64
C THR A 216 8.48 10.12 -68.17
N SER A 217 9.23 9.07 -67.78
CA SER A 217 10.62 8.63 -68.07
C SER A 217 11.65 9.16 -67.06
N THR A 218 12.25 8.28 -66.26
CA THR A 218 13.70 7.94 -66.27
C THR A 218 14.12 7.30 -64.94
N GLU A 219 14.61 6.06 -65.02
CA GLU A 219 15.37 5.36 -63.98
C GLU A 219 16.75 6.01 -63.78
N HIS A 220 17.20 6.07 -62.52
CA HIS A 220 18.63 6.08 -62.20
C HIS A 220 18.87 5.16 -61.01
N ASP A 221 19.60 4.08 -61.26
CA ASP A 221 20.20 3.20 -60.27
C ASP A 221 21.10 3.99 -59.31
N HIS A 222 20.99 3.69 -58.01
CA HIS A 222 22.17 3.41 -57.19
C HIS A 222 21.81 2.48 -56.03
N ASP A 223 22.39 1.29 -56.13
CA ASP A 223 22.62 0.32 -55.07
C ASP A 223 23.44 1.00 -53.95
N GLU A 224 22.85 1.14 -52.76
CA GLU A 224 23.59 1.26 -51.51
C GLU A 224 22.81 0.51 -50.44
N THR A 225 23.43 -0.55 -49.93
CA THR A 225 22.99 -1.34 -48.78
C THR A 225 22.79 -0.45 -47.56
N GLY A 226 21.56 -0.02 -47.32
CA GLY A 226 21.12 0.57 -46.06
C GLY A 226 20.33 -0.48 -45.28
N ASP A 227 20.76 -0.74 -44.05
CA ASP A 227 19.97 -1.44 -43.03
C ASP A 227 18.48 -1.07 -43.12
N PRO A 228 17.54 -2.01 -42.92
CA PRO A 228 16.20 -1.60 -42.55
C PRO A 228 16.34 -0.88 -41.22
N ALA A 229 16.27 0.45 -41.26
CA ALA A 229 16.12 1.28 -40.10
C ALA A 229 15.06 0.61 -39.21
N LEU A 230 15.51 0.13 -38.05
CA LEU A 230 14.65 -0.03 -36.90
C LEU A 230 13.83 1.26 -36.84
N ALA A 231 12.54 1.16 -37.13
CA ALA A 231 11.62 2.20 -36.76
C ALA A 231 11.79 2.33 -35.25
N THR A 232 12.51 3.36 -34.81
CA THR A 232 12.58 3.73 -33.41
C THR A 232 11.13 3.91 -33.00
N ALA A 233 10.62 3.04 -32.13
CA ALA A 233 9.32 3.24 -31.53
C ALA A 233 9.29 4.69 -31.02
N SER A 234 8.30 5.47 -31.44
CA SER A 234 8.17 6.84 -30.96
C SER A 234 8.00 6.81 -29.45
N ALA A 235 8.57 7.78 -28.74
CA ALA A 235 8.35 7.92 -27.31
C ALA A 235 6.83 7.93 -27.00
N PRO A 236 6.39 7.32 -25.89
CA PRO A 236 5.00 7.36 -25.45
C PRO A 236 4.49 8.81 -25.39
N GLN A 237 3.23 9.04 -25.76
CA GLN A 237 2.65 10.38 -25.69
C GLN A 237 2.20 10.67 -24.25
N PRO A 238 2.38 11.91 -23.73
CA PRO A 238 1.96 12.27 -22.37
C PRO A 238 0.50 11.96 -22.04
N GLN A 239 -0.39 12.07 -23.03
CA GLN A 239 -1.82 11.82 -22.88
C GLN A 239 -2.11 10.31 -22.69
N VAL A 240 -1.28 9.44 -23.26
CA VAL A 240 -1.38 7.98 -23.08
C VAL A 240 -1.01 7.61 -21.64
N PHE A 241 -0.01 8.29 -21.08
CA PHE A 241 0.30 8.17 -19.65
C PHE A 241 -0.88 8.61 -18.79
N GLN A 242 -1.52 9.74 -19.11
CA GLN A 242 -2.69 10.25 -18.38
C GLN A 242 -3.80 9.20 -18.28
N VAL A 243 -4.19 8.59 -19.41
CA VAL A 243 -5.19 7.51 -19.46
C VAL A 243 -4.74 6.31 -18.64
N GLY A 244 -3.49 5.86 -18.82
CA GLY A 244 -2.96 4.71 -18.09
C GLY A 244 -2.94 4.91 -16.57
N LEU A 245 -2.55 6.10 -16.11
CA LEU A 245 -2.53 6.49 -14.71
C LEU A 245 -3.94 6.58 -14.14
N ALA A 246 -4.87 7.26 -14.82
CA ALA A 246 -6.26 7.35 -14.39
C ALA A 246 -6.90 5.97 -14.20
N THR A 247 -6.71 5.06 -15.17
CA THR A 247 -7.21 3.70 -15.06
C THR A 247 -6.51 2.90 -13.96
N TYR A 248 -5.21 3.11 -13.72
CA TYR A 248 -4.53 2.46 -12.58
C TYR A 248 -5.16 2.87 -11.24
N LEU A 249 -5.35 4.18 -11.02
CA LEU A 249 -5.95 4.68 -9.77
C LEU A 249 -7.38 4.17 -9.60
N LEU A 250 -8.15 4.13 -10.70
CA LEU A 250 -9.49 3.57 -10.71
C LEU A 250 -9.49 2.06 -10.37
N ASP A 251 -8.61 1.28 -10.98
CA ASP A 251 -8.48 -0.18 -10.77
C ASP A 251 -8.05 -0.54 -9.35
N THR A 252 -7.42 0.40 -8.64
CA THR A 252 -6.89 0.22 -7.27
C THR A 252 -7.71 0.95 -6.21
N ALA A 253 -8.78 1.66 -6.60
CA ALA A 253 -9.61 2.42 -5.69
C ALA A 253 -10.48 1.57 -4.77
N GLY A 254 -10.64 0.27 -5.03
CA GLY A 254 -11.43 -0.62 -4.16
C GLY A 254 -12.95 -0.50 -4.34
N LEU A 255 -13.44 0.00 -5.49
CA LEU A 255 -14.88 0.08 -5.77
C LEU A 255 -15.60 -1.27 -5.63
N HIS A 256 -14.91 -2.37 -5.97
CA HIS A 256 -15.40 -3.74 -5.78
C HIS A 256 -15.65 -4.05 -4.30
N ALA A 257 -14.70 -3.73 -3.42
CA ALA A 257 -14.83 -3.99 -1.99
C ALA A 257 -16.01 -3.21 -1.38
N ILE A 258 -16.22 -1.96 -1.82
CA ILE A 258 -17.36 -1.16 -1.40
C ILE A 258 -18.68 -1.77 -1.91
N ASP A 259 -18.74 -2.23 -3.17
CA ASP A 259 -19.90 -2.93 -3.74
C ASP A 259 -20.25 -4.18 -2.93
N GLU A 260 -19.28 -5.05 -2.67
CA GLU A 260 -19.48 -6.27 -1.89
C GLU A 260 -19.94 -5.97 -0.46
N ARG A 261 -19.31 -4.99 0.21
CA ARG A 261 -19.72 -4.58 1.56
C ARG A 261 -21.13 -4.00 1.58
N LEU A 262 -21.45 -3.08 0.68
CA LEU A 262 -22.78 -2.47 0.63
C LEU A 262 -23.86 -3.50 0.29
N ASN A 263 -23.63 -4.36 -0.69
CA ASN A 263 -24.64 -5.34 -1.12
C ASN A 263 -24.71 -6.57 -0.21
N GLY A 264 -23.59 -7.00 0.38
CA GLY A 264 -23.51 -8.13 1.31
C GLY A 264 -23.86 -7.78 2.76
N GLN A 265 -23.24 -6.73 3.31
CA GLN A 265 -23.34 -6.36 4.72
C GLN A 265 -24.29 -5.18 4.97
N GLY A 266 -24.50 -4.32 3.97
CA GLY A 266 -25.42 -3.18 4.08
C GLY A 266 -24.88 -2.05 4.96
N GLN A 267 -23.57 -1.81 4.90
CA GLN A 267 -22.88 -0.81 5.70
C GLN A 267 -22.18 0.18 4.77
N ILE A 268 -22.48 1.48 4.94
CA ILE A 268 -21.66 2.58 4.42
C ILE A 268 -20.61 2.86 5.50
N GLU A 269 -19.34 2.98 5.11
CA GLU A 269 -18.24 3.31 6.00
C GLU A 269 -17.86 4.79 5.86
N ALA A 270 -17.30 5.34 6.94
CA ALA A 270 -16.67 6.65 6.90
C ALA A 270 -15.57 6.65 5.83
N GLY A 271 -15.54 7.68 4.98
CA GLY A 271 -14.60 7.78 3.87
C GLY A 271 -15.08 7.22 2.51
N ASP A 272 -16.15 6.40 2.45
CA ASP A 272 -16.67 5.87 1.18
C ASP A 272 -17.01 6.99 0.19
N ALA A 273 -17.77 7.99 0.65
CA ALA A 273 -18.16 9.14 -0.16
C ALA A 273 -16.95 9.93 -0.66
N GLY A 274 -15.96 10.15 0.23
CA GLY A 274 -14.72 10.85 -0.10
C GLY A 274 -13.92 10.10 -1.17
N LEU A 275 -13.77 8.78 -1.04
CA LEU A 275 -13.07 7.95 -2.01
C LEU A 275 -13.77 7.99 -3.38
N VAL A 276 -15.07 7.74 -3.43
CA VAL A 276 -15.82 7.75 -4.70
C VAL A 276 -15.78 9.13 -5.36
N SER A 277 -15.87 10.20 -4.57
CA SER A 277 -15.72 11.57 -5.06
C SER A 277 -14.34 11.82 -5.68
N ARG A 278 -13.25 11.38 -5.03
CA ARG A 278 -11.88 11.51 -5.57
C ARG A 278 -11.69 10.73 -6.86
N VAL A 279 -12.21 9.49 -6.94
CA VAL A 279 -12.19 8.69 -8.18
C VAL A 279 -12.96 9.40 -9.29
N ASN A 280 -14.15 9.94 -8.99
CA ASN A 280 -14.95 10.70 -9.94
C ASN A 280 -14.19 11.91 -10.48
N GLN A 281 -13.48 12.65 -9.61
CA GLN A 281 -12.67 13.79 -10.02
C GLN A 281 -11.53 13.38 -10.97
N VAL A 282 -10.83 12.28 -10.69
CA VAL A 282 -9.79 11.75 -11.59
C VAL A 282 -10.38 11.43 -12.97
N VAL A 283 -11.54 10.75 -13.02
CA VAL A 283 -12.22 10.47 -14.29
C VAL A 283 -12.61 11.76 -15.01
N ALA A 284 -13.12 12.76 -14.27
CA ALA A 284 -13.61 14.02 -14.81
C ALA A 284 -12.51 14.89 -15.47
N VAL A 285 -11.31 14.93 -14.88
CA VAL A 285 -10.20 15.76 -15.38
C VAL A 285 -9.31 15.03 -16.39
N THR A 286 -9.52 13.73 -16.58
CA THR A 286 -8.78 12.94 -17.56
C THR A 286 -9.20 13.28 -18.99
N ASP A 287 -8.24 13.56 -19.85
CA ASP A 287 -8.47 13.79 -21.28
C ASP A 287 -8.69 12.45 -22.00
N TRP A 288 -9.92 11.95 -21.95
CA TRP A 288 -10.26 10.67 -22.57
C TRP A 288 -10.29 10.78 -24.11
N PRO A 289 -9.70 9.82 -24.83
CA PRO A 289 -9.79 9.76 -26.28
C PRO A 289 -11.23 9.43 -26.71
N ALA A 290 -11.63 9.87 -27.90
CA ALA A 290 -12.99 9.69 -28.41
C ALA A 290 -13.50 8.23 -28.39
N ASP A 291 -12.59 7.26 -28.54
CA ASP A 291 -12.90 5.83 -28.51
C ASP A 291 -13.24 5.31 -27.10
N LEU A 292 -12.83 6.03 -26.04
CA LEU A 292 -13.07 5.68 -24.63
C LEU A 292 -14.14 6.57 -23.96
N ASN A 293 -14.48 7.73 -24.57
CA ASN A 293 -15.49 8.64 -24.03
C ASN A 293 -16.81 7.96 -23.63
N PRO A 294 -17.40 7.03 -24.42
CA PRO A 294 -18.65 6.41 -24.03
C PRO A 294 -18.59 5.70 -22.66
N GLN A 295 -17.49 4.98 -22.39
CA GLN A 295 -17.28 4.26 -21.13
C GLN A 295 -16.91 5.23 -20.00
N ALA A 296 -16.06 6.22 -20.28
CA ALA A 296 -15.67 7.23 -19.30
C ALA A 296 -16.86 8.09 -18.86
N ASP A 297 -17.68 8.55 -19.80
CA ASP A 297 -18.89 9.35 -19.53
C ASP A 297 -19.91 8.54 -18.72
N GLN A 298 -20.08 7.25 -19.05
CA GLN A 298 -20.96 6.35 -18.29
C GLN A 298 -20.46 6.20 -16.86
N LEU A 299 -19.19 5.87 -16.67
CA LEU A 299 -18.60 5.71 -15.34
C LEU A 299 -18.72 7.02 -14.52
N GLN A 300 -18.37 8.17 -15.11
CA GLN A 300 -18.47 9.46 -14.43
C GLN A 300 -19.91 9.78 -14.00
N SER A 301 -20.89 9.50 -14.86
CA SER A 301 -22.31 9.69 -14.55
C SER A 301 -22.77 8.83 -13.36
N VAL A 302 -22.28 7.59 -13.27
CA VAL A 302 -22.61 6.68 -12.17
C VAL A 302 -21.89 7.10 -10.88
N LEU A 303 -20.59 7.37 -10.95
CA LEU A 303 -19.79 7.82 -9.80
C LEU A 303 -20.33 9.11 -9.19
N THR A 304 -20.85 10.03 -10.01
CA THR A 304 -21.47 11.27 -9.51
C THR A 304 -22.71 10.96 -8.67
N GLN A 305 -23.64 10.15 -9.18
CA GLN A 305 -24.82 9.74 -8.41
C GLN A 305 -24.46 8.91 -7.19
N TYR A 306 -23.40 8.10 -7.30
CA TYR A 306 -22.94 7.23 -6.24
C TYR A 306 -22.33 8.01 -5.08
N ALA A 307 -21.47 8.99 -5.37
CA ALA A 307 -20.91 9.91 -4.38
C ALA A 307 -22.03 10.68 -3.66
N ASP A 308 -23.03 11.17 -4.39
CA ASP A 308 -24.19 11.85 -3.80
C ASP A 308 -24.98 10.92 -2.87
N ALA A 309 -25.22 9.66 -3.27
CA ALA A 309 -25.93 8.70 -2.43
C ALA A 309 -25.17 8.37 -1.14
N LEU A 310 -23.86 8.16 -1.24
CA LEU A 310 -22.98 7.89 -0.09
C LEU A 310 -22.90 9.09 0.85
N GLY A 311 -22.72 10.31 0.31
CA GLY A 311 -22.64 11.54 1.11
C GLY A 311 -23.95 11.89 1.84
N ASN A 312 -25.08 11.34 1.38
CA ASN A 312 -26.39 11.47 2.03
C ASN A 312 -26.76 10.29 2.94
N ASP A 313 -25.82 9.36 3.20
CA ASP A 313 -26.06 8.10 3.91
C ASP A 313 -27.25 7.27 3.35
N ASP A 314 -27.56 7.43 2.05
CA ASP A 314 -28.68 6.74 1.40
C ASP A 314 -28.24 5.36 0.90
N LEU A 315 -28.18 4.40 1.83
CA LEU A 315 -27.83 3.01 1.54
C LEU A 315 -28.72 2.36 0.45
N ALA A 316 -29.99 2.76 0.36
CA ALA A 316 -30.91 2.18 -0.61
C ALA A 316 -30.59 2.63 -2.04
N ALA A 317 -30.17 3.89 -2.21
CA ALA A 317 -29.67 4.40 -3.47
C ALA A 317 -28.23 3.94 -3.76
N ALA A 318 -27.38 3.87 -2.75
CA ALA A 318 -25.96 3.53 -2.90
C ALA A 318 -25.73 2.08 -3.38
N LYS A 319 -26.49 1.09 -2.88
CA LYS A 319 -26.33 -0.33 -3.25
C LYS A 319 -26.36 -0.61 -4.76
N PRO A 320 -27.40 -0.22 -5.53
CA PRO A 320 -27.41 -0.46 -6.98
C PRO A 320 -26.35 0.35 -7.72
N LEU A 321 -26.02 1.55 -7.22
CA LEU A 321 -24.97 2.40 -7.82
C LEU A 321 -23.57 1.82 -7.60
N ALA A 322 -23.33 1.13 -6.49
CA ALA A 322 -22.05 0.46 -6.22
C ALA A 322 -21.77 -0.64 -7.26
N THR A 323 -22.77 -1.49 -7.53
CA THR A 323 -22.68 -2.52 -8.57
C THR A 323 -22.52 -1.90 -9.96
N GLU A 324 -23.30 -0.85 -10.27
CA GLU A 324 -23.19 -0.17 -11.58
C GLU A 324 -21.83 0.53 -11.76
N ALA A 325 -21.27 1.11 -10.70
CA ALA A 325 -19.95 1.76 -10.73
C ALA A 325 -18.83 0.73 -10.94
N HIS A 326 -18.92 -0.41 -10.24
CA HIS A 326 -18.00 -1.53 -10.38
C HIS A 326 -18.05 -2.11 -11.82
N GLU A 327 -19.23 -2.35 -12.38
CA GLU A 327 -19.38 -2.82 -13.77
C GLU A 327 -18.86 -1.78 -14.79
N ALA A 328 -19.20 -0.50 -14.62
CA ALA A 328 -18.73 0.56 -15.52
C ALA A 328 -17.20 0.75 -15.45
N GLN A 329 -16.60 0.53 -14.27
CA GLN A 329 -15.14 0.53 -14.11
C GLN A 329 -14.51 -0.63 -14.88
N HIS A 330 -15.07 -1.84 -14.80
CA HIS A 330 -14.62 -2.98 -15.62
C HIS A 330 -14.69 -2.67 -17.11
N ASP A 331 -15.81 -2.11 -17.58
CA ASP A 331 -16.01 -1.77 -18.99
C ASP A 331 -14.95 -0.77 -19.50
N LEU A 332 -14.70 0.30 -18.73
CA LEU A 332 -13.67 1.29 -19.06
C LEU A 332 -12.27 0.65 -19.06
N SER A 333 -11.97 -0.19 -18.08
CA SER A 333 -10.67 -0.83 -17.92
C SER A 333 -10.38 -1.81 -19.05
N HIS A 334 -11.38 -2.58 -19.48
CA HIS A 334 -11.30 -3.44 -20.66
C HIS A 334 -11.14 -2.62 -21.95
N ALA A 335 -11.88 -1.52 -22.09
CA ALA A 335 -11.76 -0.63 -23.24
C ALA A 335 -10.33 -0.07 -23.35
N VAL A 336 -9.76 0.41 -22.24
CA VAL A 336 -8.37 0.91 -22.16
C VAL A 336 -7.35 -0.19 -22.48
N GLN A 337 -7.56 -1.42 -22.01
CA GLN A 337 -6.67 -2.55 -22.35
C GLN A 337 -6.64 -2.85 -23.86
N SER A 338 -7.76 -2.64 -24.55
CA SER A 338 -7.87 -2.84 -26.01
C SER A 338 -7.48 -1.62 -26.83
N TRP A 339 -7.28 -0.47 -26.19
CA TRP A 339 -7.03 0.80 -26.85
C TRP A 339 -5.60 0.85 -27.43
N PRO A 340 -5.41 1.27 -28.70
CA PRO A 340 -4.10 1.28 -29.35
C PRO A 340 -3.09 2.27 -28.75
N GLY A 341 -3.48 3.10 -27.78
CA GLY A 341 -2.58 4.06 -27.15
C GLY A 341 -2.14 5.18 -28.10
N THR A 342 -2.97 5.54 -29.08
CA THR A 342 -2.67 6.60 -30.03
C THR A 342 -3.50 7.84 -29.72
N MET A 343 -2.82 8.95 -29.41
CA MET A 343 -3.42 10.27 -29.26
C MET A 343 -2.63 11.34 -30.02
N GLU A 344 -3.29 12.45 -30.33
CA GLU A 344 -2.67 13.65 -30.91
C GLU A 344 -2.65 14.77 -29.86
N GLY A 345 -1.49 15.41 -29.68
CA GLY A 345 -1.34 16.61 -28.84
C GLY A 345 -0.40 16.40 -27.65
N ASP A 346 -0.39 17.39 -26.75
CA ASP A 346 0.52 17.47 -25.60
C ASP A 346 -0.27 17.86 -24.32
N SER A 347 -1.51 17.36 -24.17
CA SER A 347 -2.37 17.66 -23.01
C SER A 347 -2.07 16.82 -21.77
N GLY A 348 -1.13 15.89 -21.85
CA GLY A 348 -0.72 15.09 -20.71
C GLY A 348 0.24 15.81 -19.76
N PRO A 349 0.57 15.18 -18.62
CA PRO A 349 1.52 15.71 -17.67
C PRO A 349 2.95 15.73 -18.24
N ASP A 350 3.78 16.65 -17.75
CA ASP A 350 5.19 16.69 -18.12
C ASP A 350 5.97 15.48 -17.58
N GLN A 351 7.17 15.28 -18.13
CA GLN A 351 8.00 14.13 -17.82
C GLN A 351 8.35 13.99 -16.34
N SER A 352 8.49 15.08 -15.57
CA SER A 352 8.84 14.96 -14.15
C SER A 352 7.66 14.51 -13.30
N PHE A 353 6.46 15.02 -13.60
CA PHE A 353 5.24 14.48 -13.00
C PHE A 353 5.08 12.99 -13.34
N GLN A 354 5.31 12.60 -14.61
CA GLN A 354 5.26 11.19 -15.01
C GLN A 354 6.25 10.33 -14.19
N MET A 355 7.49 10.79 -14.01
CA MET A 355 8.49 10.09 -13.21
C MET A 355 8.08 9.95 -11.73
N ALA A 356 7.60 11.03 -11.11
CA ALA A 356 7.22 11.02 -9.70
C ALA A 356 6.00 10.11 -9.45
N ALA A 357 4.97 10.21 -10.30
CA ALA A 357 3.80 9.35 -10.22
C ALA A 357 4.15 7.87 -10.49
N ALA A 358 4.96 7.57 -11.52
CA ALA A 358 5.39 6.20 -11.80
C ALA A 358 6.19 5.60 -10.63
N ALA A 359 7.11 6.37 -10.02
CA ALA A 359 7.83 5.92 -8.84
C ALA A 359 6.90 5.66 -7.65
N TYR A 360 5.95 6.56 -7.39
CA TYR A 360 4.95 6.37 -6.34
C TYR A 360 4.20 5.04 -6.54
N LEU A 361 3.65 4.81 -7.73
CA LEU A 361 2.87 3.60 -8.01
C LEU A 361 3.73 2.33 -7.94
N LEU A 362 4.97 2.37 -8.43
CA LEU A 362 5.89 1.24 -8.35
C LEU A 362 6.17 0.84 -6.90
N ASP A 363 6.34 1.84 -6.03
CA ASP A 363 6.65 1.61 -4.62
C ASP A 363 5.41 1.22 -3.79
N THR A 364 4.19 1.51 -4.26
CA THR A 364 2.93 1.18 -3.57
C THR A 364 2.14 0.05 -4.22
N ALA A 365 2.63 -0.56 -5.30
CA ALA A 365 1.89 -1.59 -6.06
C ALA A 365 1.73 -2.94 -5.34
N GLY A 366 2.28 -3.11 -4.13
CA GLY A 366 2.24 -4.38 -3.40
C GLY A 366 3.20 -5.46 -3.92
N LEU A 367 4.10 -5.15 -4.87
CA LEU A 367 5.05 -6.12 -5.43
C LEU A 367 5.99 -6.72 -4.36
N HIS A 368 6.32 -5.95 -3.33
CA HIS A 368 7.09 -6.44 -2.19
C HIS A 368 6.32 -7.46 -1.35
N ALA A 369 5.07 -7.15 -0.99
CA ALA A 369 4.20 -8.06 -0.26
C ALA A 369 3.96 -9.37 -1.05
N MET A 370 3.81 -9.27 -2.38
CA MET A 370 3.74 -10.43 -3.27
C MET A 370 5.03 -11.25 -3.25
N ASP A 371 6.21 -10.63 -3.28
CA ASP A 371 7.51 -11.30 -3.17
C ASP A 371 7.64 -12.05 -1.84
N GLU A 372 7.29 -11.40 -0.73
CA GLU A 372 7.29 -12.00 0.60
C GLU A 372 6.30 -13.16 0.72
N ARG A 373 5.07 -13.00 0.23
CA ARG A 373 4.06 -14.07 0.22
C ARG A 373 4.50 -15.24 -0.66
N LEU A 374 4.94 -14.99 -1.88
CA LEU A 374 5.36 -16.05 -2.79
C LEU A 374 6.52 -16.82 -2.20
N ASN A 375 7.55 -16.16 -1.67
CA ASN A 375 8.73 -16.82 -1.11
C ASN A 375 8.50 -17.42 0.27
N GLY A 376 7.65 -16.82 1.10
CA GLY A 376 7.32 -17.27 2.45
C GLY A 376 6.24 -18.36 2.49
N GLN A 377 5.07 -18.09 1.90
CA GLN A 377 3.90 -18.96 1.96
C GLN A 377 3.80 -19.91 0.75
N GLY A 378 4.46 -19.60 -0.37
CA GLY A 378 4.44 -20.44 -1.55
C GLY A 378 3.10 -20.46 -2.28
N GLN A 379 2.36 -19.37 -2.24
CA GLN A 379 1.01 -19.27 -2.80
C GLN A 379 0.95 -18.17 -3.85
N ILE A 380 0.48 -18.51 -5.05
CA ILE A 380 -0.01 -17.54 -6.05
C ILE A 380 -1.49 -17.32 -5.73
N GLU A 381 -1.89 -16.05 -5.65
CA GLU A 381 -3.28 -15.66 -5.41
C GLU A 381 -3.98 -15.27 -6.71
N ALA A 382 -5.30 -15.43 -6.71
CA ALA A 382 -6.13 -14.92 -7.78
C ALA A 382 -5.96 -13.38 -7.83
N GLY A 383 -5.61 -12.86 -9.00
CA GLY A 383 -5.37 -11.42 -9.20
C GLY A 383 -3.90 -11.00 -9.22
N ASP A 384 -2.95 -11.84 -8.78
CA ASP A 384 -1.51 -11.54 -8.80
C ASP A 384 -1.02 -11.09 -10.18
N ALA A 385 -1.39 -11.85 -11.22
CA ALA A 385 -1.06 -11.50 -12.59
C ALA A 385 -1.67 -10.14 -13.00
N GLY A 386 -2.86 -9.82 -12.49
CA GLY A 386 -3.51 -8.53 -12.70
C GLY A 386 -2.72 -7.37 -12.11
N VAL A 387 -2.21 -7.51 -10.88
CA VAL A 387 -1.34 -6.50 -10.23
C VAL A 387 -0.10 -6.24 -11.10
N VAL A 388 0.62 -7.30 -11.47
CA VAL A 388 1.85 -7.19 -12.28
C VAL A 388 1.56 -6.57 -13.65
N ASN A 389 0.45 -6.95 -14.30
CA ASN A 389 0.04 -6.37 -15.58
C ASN A 389 -0.29 -4.88 -15.48
N ARG A 390 -0.96 -4.44 -14.42
CA ARG A 390 -1.25 -3.00 -14.19
C ARG A 390 0.04 -2.20 -14.03
N VAL A 391 0.99 -2.69 -13.24
CA VAL A 391 2.31 -2.06 -13.09
C VAL A 391 3.05 -2.02 -14.42
N ASN A 392 3.08 -3.13 -15.14
CA ASN A 392 3.74 -3.23 -16.44
C ASN A 392 3.17 -2.23 -17.46
N ARG A 393 1.85 -2.02 -17.44
CA ARG A 393 1.17 -1.01 -18.28
C ARG A 393 1.64 0.40 -17.94
N ILE A 394 1.73 0.76 -16.66
CA ILE A 394 2.25 2.08 -16.24
C ILE A 394 3.68 2.28 -16.72
N VAL A 395 4.55 1.28 -16.52
CA VAL A 395 5.94 1.33 -17.02
C VAL A 395 5.96 1.50 -18.55
N ALA A 396 5.06 0.85 -19.29
CA ALA A 396 5.00 0.92 -20.74
C ALA A 396 4.56 2.29 -21.30
N VAL A 397 3.65 2.98 -20.61
CA VAL A 397 3.09 4.26 -21.08
C VAL A 397 3.85 5.48 -20.58
N THR A 398 4.78 5.28 -19.64
CA THR A 398 5.62 6.35 -19.09
C THR A 398 6.67 6.79 -20.11
N ASP A 399 6.78 8.09 -20.35
CA ASP A 399 7.82 8.67 -21.20
C ASP A 399 9.16 8.75 -20.43
N TRP A 400 9.91 7.66 -20.44
CA TRP A 400 11.17 7.53 -19.71
C TRP A 400 12.28 8.42 -20.29
N PRO A 401 12.98 9.22 -19.46
CA PRO A 401 14.21 9.89 -19.85
C PRO A 401 15.24 8.88 -20.40
N ALA A 402 16.03 9.31 -21.38
CA ALA A 402 17.00 8.43 -22.05
C ALA A 402 17.98 7.72 -21.09
N ASP A 403 18.32 8.36 -19.97
CA ASP A 403 19.23 7.81 -18.95
C ASP A 403 18.54 6.77 -18.03
N LEU A 404 17.21 6.72 -18.01
CA LEU A 404 16.40 5.77 -17.23
C LEU A 404 15.81 4.65 -18.11
N ASN A 405 15.76 4.85 -19.42
CA ASN A 405 15.17 3.92 -20.37
C ASN A 405 15.72 2.48 -20.26
N PRO A 406 17.04 2.23 -20.08
CA PRO A 406 17.55 0.86 -19.93
C PRO A 406 16.99 0.12 -18.70
N GLN A 407 16.82 0.83 -17.58
CA GLN A 407 16.29 0.28 -16.33
C GLN A 407 14.79 0.03 -16.45
N ALA A 408 14.05 0.92 -17.11
CA ALA A 408 12.64 0.75 -17.40
C ALA A 408 12.38 -0.44 -18.35
N GLU A 409 13.16 -0.59 -19.42
CA GLU A 409 13.08 -1.73 -20.35
C GLU A 409 13.39 -3.06 -19.63
N GLN A 410 14.37 -3.05 -18.73
CA GLN A 410 14.68 -4.21 -17.90
C GLN A 410 13.49 -4.57 -17.00
N LEU A 411 12.90 -3.59 -16.31
CA LEU A 411 11.75 -3.81 -15.45
C LEU A 411 10.56 -4.36 -16.24
N GLN A 412 10.23 -3.75 -17.38
CA GLN A 412 9.15 -4.19 -18.27
C GLN A 412 9.34 -5.64 -18.72
N THR A 413 10.58 -6.03 -19.05
CA THR A 413 10.92 -7.40 -19.45
C THR A 413 10.65 -8.40 -18.32
N VAL A 414 11.07 -8.08 -17.09
CA VAL A 414 10.88 -8.95 -15.93
C VAL A 414 9.41 -9.03 -15.55
N LEU A 415 8.69 -7.90 -15.53
CA LEU A 415 7.25 -7.85 -15.24
C LEU A 415 6.44 -8.68 -16.24
N ALA A 416 6.75 -8.61 -17.53
CA ALA A 416 6.06 -9.42 -18.54
C ALA A 416 6.24 -10.94 -18.30
N GLN A 417 7.47 -11.37 -18.02
CA GLN A 417 7.74 -12.77 -17.66
C GLN A 417 7.04 -13.16 -16.36
N TYR A 418 6.97 -12.24 -15.41
CA TYR A 418 6.39 -12.48 -14.10
C TYR A 418 4.88 -12.67 -14.21
N ALA A 419 4.19 -11.79 -14.94
CA ALA A 419 2.77 -11.93 -15.24
C ALA A 419 2.47 -13.24 -15.97
N ASP A 420 3.30 -13.65 -16.93
CA ASP A 420 3.18 -14.93 -17.62
C ASP A 420 3.32 -16.11 -16.64
N ALA A 421 4.29 -16.08 -15.73
CA ALA A 421 4.49 -17.14 -14.75
C ALA A 421 3.30 -17.26 -13.79
N LEU A 422 2.81 -16.13 -13.29
CA LEU A 422 1.63 -16.07 -12.43
C LEU A 422 0.38 -16.60 -13.14
N SER A 423 0.16 -16.18 -14.39
CA SER A 423 -1.01 -16.62 -15.19
C SER A 423 -0.99 -18.12 -15.53
N ASN A 424 0.18 -18.76 -15.47
CA ASN A 424 0.37 -20.18 -15.75
C ASN A 424 0.51 -21.02 -14.46
N ASP A 425 0.26 -20.44 -13.28
CA ASP A 425 0.46 -21.08 -11.97
C ASP A 425 1.89 -21.65 -11.77
N ASP A 426 2.89 -21.07 -12.44
CA ASP A 426 4.30 -21.49 -12.33
C ASP A 426 4.98 -20.84 -11.12
N LEU A 427 4.70 -21.39 -9.94
CA LEU A 427 5.19 -20.87 -8.66
C LEU A 427 6.72 -20.74 -8.58
N ASP A 428 7.48 -21.71 -9.10
CA ASP A 428 8.94 -21.67 -9.02
C ASP A 428 9.51 -20.53 -9.87
N THR A 429 8.96 -20.31 -11.07
CA THR A 429 9.33 -19.19 -11.93
C THR A 429 8.85 -17.86 -11.34
N ALA A 430 7.62 -17.82 -10.79
CA ALA A 430 7.05 -16.64 -10.15
C ALA A 430 7.88 -16.16 -8.95
N LYS A 431 8.31 -17.07 -8.05
CA LYS A 431 9.19 -16.75 -6.91
C LYS A 431 10.49 -16.08 -7.33
N ARG A 432 11.15 -16.65 -8.35
CA ARG A 432 12.40 -16.08 -8.88
C ARG A 432 12.17 -14.70 -9.48
N LEU A 433 11.10 -14.54 -10.25
CA LEU A 433 10.77 -13.29 -10.92
C LEU A 433 10.27 -12.22 -9.95
N ALA A 434 9.65 -12.58 -8.83
CA ALA A 434 9.27 -11.65 -7.77
C ALA A 434 10.52 -10.99 -7.15
N ALA A 435 11.50 -11.81 -6.74
CA ALA A 435 12.77 -11.31 -6.20
C ALA A 435 13.57 -10.48 -7.23
N GLU A 436 13.56 -10.90 -8.50
CA GLU A 436 14.19 -10.13 -9.59
C GLU A 436 13.47 -8.80 -9.84
N THR A 437 12.13 -8.81 -9.84
CA THR A 437 11.30 -7.60 -9.98
C THR A 437 11.60 -6.61 -8.88
N HIS A 438 11.62 -7.06 -7.62
CA HIS A 438 11.94 -6.24 -6.46
C HIS A 438 13.32 -5.57 -6.60
N GLN A 439 14.36 -6.32 -7.00
CA GLN A 439 15.69 -5.74 -7.21
C GLN A 439 15.72 -4.70 -8.32
N VAL A 440 15.06 -4.97 -9.46
CA VAL A 440 15.04 -4.06 -10.61
C VAL A 440 14.20 -2.82 -10.31
N GLN A 441 13.06 -2.96 -9.63
CA GLN A 441 12.23 -1.85 -9.16
C GLN A 441 13.05 -0.92 -8.27
N HIS A 442 13.72 -1.44 -7.24
CA HIS A 442 14.53 -0.62 -6.34
C HIS A 442 15.63 0.14 -7.09
N THR A 443 16.25 -0.50 -8.08
CA THR A 443 17.25 0.15 -8.94
C THR A 443 16.64 1.30 -9.76
N LEU A 444 15.45 1.10 -10.30
CA LEU A 444 14.73 2.12 -11.06
C LEU A 444 14.25 3.27 -10.16
N SER A 445 13.64 2.99 -9.00
CA SER A 445 13.18 4.01 -8.04
C SER A 445 14.34 4.92 -7.60
N GLN A 446 15.51 4.35 -7.27
CA GLN A 446 16.71 5.13 -6.94
C GLN A 446 17.22 5.99 -8.11
N ALA A 447 17.13 5.46 -9.33
CA ALA A 447 17.55 6.21 -10.52
C ALA A 447 16.59 7.37 -10.82
N ILE A 448 15.28 7.17 -10.62
CA ILE A 448 14.26 8.23 -10.73
C ILE A 448 14.52 9.33 -9.69
N GLU A 449 14.78 8.97 -8.44
CA GLU A 449 15.12 9.94 -7.38
C GLU A 449 16.33 10.79 -7.75
N ALA A 450 17.40 10.14 -8.20
CA ALA A 450 18.61 10.84 -8.63
C ALA A 450 18.35 11.73 -9.84
N TRP A 451 17.49 11.31 -10.77
CA TRP A 451 17.12 12.12 -11.93
C TRP A 451 16.31 13.35 -11.50
N LEU A 452 15.26 13.18 -10.70
CA LEU A 452 14.42 14.27 -10.20
C LEU A 452 15.22 15.32 -9.42
N ALA A 453 16.17 14.89 -8.58
CA ALA A 453 17.03 15.80 -7.82
C ALA A 453 17.95 16.67 -8.70
N ASN A 454 18.26 16.22 -9.93
CA ASN A 454 19.11 16.94 -10.88
C ASN A 454 18.32 17.69 -11.96
N THR A 455 17.01 17.47 -12.04
CA THR A 455 16.11 18.20 -12.92
C THR A 455 15.78 19.55 -12.25
N PRO A 456 15.97 20.70 -12.94
CA PRO A 456 15.60 21.99 -12.38
C PRO A 456 14.16 21.97 -11.88
N ALA A 457 13.91 22.52 -10.68
CA ALA A 457 12.56 22.70 -10.16
C ALA A 457 11.69 23.36 -11.24
N HIS A 458 10.56 22.74 -11.58
CA HIS A 458 9.65 23.10 -12.69
C HIS A 458 8.96 24.45 -12.55
N ALA A 459 9.43 25.32 -11.65
CA ALA A 459 8.85 26.61 -11.32
C ALA A 459 8.69 27.58 -12.52
N ASP A 460 9.31 27.31 -13.68
CA ASP A 460 9.26 28.18 -14.85
C ASP A 460 8.82 27.51 -16.16
N MET A 461 8.47 26.20 -16.17
CA MET A 461 7.83 25.59 -17.32
C MET A 461 6.32 25.65 -17.10
N MET A 462 5.73 26.81 -17.37
CA MET A 462 4.27 26.92 -17.47
C MET A 462 3.81 25.90 -18.50
N ASN A 463 3.28 24.77 -18.04
CA ASN A 463 2.38 24.01 -18.86
C ASN A 463 1.16 24.92 -19.05
N ASP A 464 1.14 25.66 -20.15
CA ASP A 464 0.04 26.56 -20.53
C ASP A 464 -1.26 25.77 -20.76
N ASN A 465 -1.21 24.44 -20.72
CA ASN A 465 -2.36 23.57 -20.78
C ASN A 465 -3.03 23.41 -19.41
N GLU A 466 -4.15 24.11 -19.25
CA GLU A 466 -4.99 24.03 -18.05
C GLU A 466 -5.47 22.61 -17.73
N GLN A 467 -5.77 21.79 -18.73
CA GLN A 467 -6.27 20.43 -18.53
C GLN A 467 -5.18 19.50 -17.96
N SER A 468 -3.94 19.64 -18.44
CA SER A 468 -2.78 18.94 -17.86
C SER A 468 -2.58 19.35 -16.40
N ARG A 469 -2.70 20.65 -16.11
CA ARG A 469 -2.54 21.17 -14.74
C ARG A 469 -3.61 20.65 -13.80
N GLN A 470 -4.88 20.66 -14.23
CA GLN A 470 -5.99 20.08 -13.47
C GLN A 470 -5.74 18.61 -13.16
N PHE A 471 -5.35 17.82 -14.16
CA PHE A 471 -5.03 16.41 -13.96
C PHE A 471 -3.91 16.20 -12.94
N GLN A 472 -2.79 16.94 -13.05
CA GLN A 472 -1.67 16.82 -12.11
C GLN A 472 -2.07 17.15 -10.67
N VAL A 473 -2.81 18.25 -10.48
CA VAL A 473 -3.31 18.68 -9.16
C VAL A 473 -4.26 17.63 -8.57
N THR A 474 -5.23 17.14 -9.36
CA THR A 474 -6.20 16.13 -8.91
C THR A 474 -5.53 14.81 -8.56
N VAL A 475 -4.58 14.33 -9.36
CA VAL A 475 -3.84 13.10 -9.05
C VAL A 475 -2.95 13.27 -7.81
N ALA A 476 -2.29 14.42 -7.65
CA ALA A 476 -1.50 14.69 -6.47
C ALA A 476 -2.36 14.67 -5.19
N ALA A 477 -3.55 15.29 -5.24
CA ALA A 477 -4.53 15.21 -4.16
C ALA A 477 -4.95 13.76 -3.87
N TYR A 478 -5.29 13.00 -4.91
CA TYR A 478 -5.65 11.58 -4.76
C TYR A 478 -4.54 10.79 -4.06
N LEU A 479 -3.29 10.89 -4.51
CA LEU A 479 -2.18 10.13 -3.94
C LEU A 479 -1.88 10.55 -2.50
N MET A 480 -1.93 11.85 -2.22
CA MET A 480 -1.74 12.40 -0.88
C MET A 480 -2.83 11.93 0.10
N ASP A 481 -4.10 12.01 -0.30
CA ASP A 481 -5.24 11.61 0.54
C ASP A 481 -5.24 10.10 0.81
N MET A 482 -4.79 9.30 -0.16
CA MET A 482 -4.66 7.84 0.00
C MET A 482 -3.39 7.40 0.73
N ALA A 483 -2.50 8.34 1.09
CA ALA A 483 -1.20 7.98 1.67
C ALA A 483 -1.31 7.53 3.14
N GLY A 484 -2.36 7.94 3.87
CA GLY A 484 -2.62 7.52 5.25
C GLY A 484 -2.01 8.40 6.35
N PHE A 485 -1.90 9.72 6.13
CA PHE A 485 -1.37 10.64 7.15
C PHE A 485 -2.15 10.62 8.46
N HIS A 486 -3.46 10.44 8.41
CA HIS A 486 -4.32 10.34 9.59
C HIS A 486 -3.91 9.15 10.48
N ALA A 487 -3.85 7.94 9.91
CA ALA A 487 -3.45 6.74 10.65
C ALA A 487 -2.01 6.84 11.20
N LEU A 488 -1.12 7.53 10.48
CA LEU A 488 0.24 7.78 10.92
C LEU A 488 0.29 8.78 12.10
N ASP A 489 -0.49 9.86 12.03
CA ASP A 489 -0.67 10.85 13.11
C ASP A 489 -1.20 10.20 14.38
N GLU A 490 -2.29 9.44 14.29
CA GLU A 490 -2.87 8.69 15.41
C GLU A 490 -1.85 7.71 16.00
N ARG A 491 -1.19 6.88 15.17
CA ARG A 491 -0.20 5.92 15.67
C ARG A 491 0.95 6.61 16.39
N LEU A 492 1.50 7.69 15.84
CA LEU A 492 2.61 8.39 16.47
C LEU A 492 2.21 9.07 17.76
N ASN A 493 1.07 9.77 17.78
CA ASN A 493 0.63 10.54 18.94
C ASN A 493 0.03 9.67 20.05
N ASP A 494 -0.70 8.61 19.71
CA ASP A 494 -1.37 7.75 20.69
C ASP A 494 -0.49 6.58 21.14
N GLN A 495 0.26 5.99 20.21
CA GLN A 495 1.02 4.77 20.48
C GLN A 495 2.52 5.04 20.66
N GLY A 496 3.02 6.18 20.19
CA GLY A 496 4.43 6.56 20.32
C GLY A 496 5.37 5.65 19.51
N GLN A 497 4.92 5.20 18.34
CA GLN A 497 5.63 4.21 17.52
C GLN A 497 5.92 4.77 16.13
N ILE A 498 7.21 4.91 15.80
CA ILE A 498 7.68 5.06 14.42
C ILE A 498 7.89 3.65 13.87
N GLU A 499 7.37 3.39 12.67
CA GLU A 499 7.52 2.14 11.96
C GLU A 499 8.52 2.27 10.80
N ALA A 500 9.12 1.15 10.43
CA ALA A 500 9.93 1.08 9.23
C ALA A 500 9.06 1.49 8.03
N GLY A 501 9.60 2.31 7.13
CA GLY A 501 8.85 2.77 5.96
C GLY A 501 8.02 4.05 6.15
N ASP A 502 7.80 4.54 7.38
CA ASP A 502 7.08 5.80 7.64
C ASP A 502 7.73 6.97 6.89
N ALA A 503 9.05 7.14 7.05
CA ALA A 503 9.81 8.14 6.32
C ALA A 503 9.72 7.94 4.81
N GLY A 504 9.66 6.68 4.35
CA GLY A 504 9.50 6.34 2.94
C GLY A 504 8.16 6.79 2.38
N MET A 505 7.07 6.56 3.10
CA MET A 505 5.72 7.03 2.75
C MET A 505 5.70 8.55 2.61
N VAL A 506 6.20 9.28 3.62
CA VAL A 506 6.20 10.75 3.61
C VAL A 506 7.05 11.28 2.44
N ASN A 507 8.22 10.69 2.20
CA ASN A 507 9.09 11.07 1.08
C ASN A 507 8.46 10.82 -0.29
N ARG A 508 7.68 9.74 -0.46
CA ARG A 508 6.98 9.44 -1.73
C ARG A 508 5.93 10.50 -2.04
N VAL A 509 5.11 10.88 -1.05
CA VAL A 509 4.11 11.95 -1.22
C VAL A 509 4.82 13.26 -1.57
N ASN A 510 5.80 13.66 -0.77
CA ASN A 510 6.49 14.94 -0.94
C ASN A 510 7.15 15.06 -2.34
N ARG A 511 7.67 13.95 -2.88
CA ARG A 511 8.23 13.89 -4.23
C ARG A 511 7.21 14.19 -5.33
N VAL A 512 5.98 13.70 -5.19
CA VAL A 512 4.90 14.00 -6.14
C VAL A 512 4.54 15.48 -6.04
N LEU A 513 4.32 16.00 -4.82
CA LEU A 513 3.94 17.40 -4.62
C LEU A 513 4.98 18.38 -5.20
N ALA A 514 6.27 18.09 -4.99
CA ALA A 514 7.38 18.95 -5.42
C ALA A 514 7.52 19.11 -6.95
N VAL A 515 6.88 18.25 -7.75
CA VAL A 515 6.90 18.35 -9.22
C VAL A 515 5.60 18.88 -9.82
N VAL A 516 4.55 19.05 -9.01
CA VAL A 516 3.27 19.60 -9.49
C VAL A 516 3.44 21.07 -9.85
N ALA A 517 2.96 21.44 -11.04
CA ALA A 517 2.85 22.84 -11.45
C ALA A 517 1.67 23.53 -10.73
N TRP A 518 1.84 23.85 -9.44
CA TRP A 518 0.80 24.42 -8.60
C TRP A 518 0.24 25.75 -9.14
N PRO A 519 -1.10 25.89 -9.30
CA PRO A 519 -1.76 27.17 -9.52
C PRO A 519 -1.40 28.20 -8.45
N ALA A 520 -1.40 29.49 -8.80
CA ALA A 520 -1.05 30.55 -7.87
C ALA A 520 -1.95 30.60 -6.63
N GLU A 521 -3.19 30.15 -6.78
CA GLU A 521 -4.23 30.04 -5.74
C GLU A 521 -3.92 28.95 -4.71
N LEU A 522 -3.20 27.88 -5.11
CA LEU A 522 -2.91 26.71 -4.29
C LEU A 522 -1.47 26.68 -3.78
N LYS A 523 -0.59 27.46 -4.42
CA LYS A 523 0.86 27.41 -4.22
C LYS A 523 1.29 27.61 -2.77
N ALA A 524 0.62 28.48 -2.02
CA ALA A 524 1.01 28.75 -0.63
C ALA A 524 0.78 27.53 0.28
N GLN A 525 -0.37 26.87 0.14
CA GLN A 525 -0.74 25.67 0.89
C GLN A 525 0.15 24.49 0.50
N ALA A 526 0.43 24.33 -0.80
CA ALA A 526 1.35 23.32 -1.28
C ALA A 526 2.77 23.50 -0.73
N GLU A 527 3.33 24.71 -0.81
CA GLU A 527 4.67 25.01 -0.25
C GLU A 527 4.73 24.81 1.27
N GLN A 528 3.64 25.09 2.00
CA GLN A 528 3.53 24.81 3.43
C GLN A 528 3.61 23.31 3.69
N LEU A 529 2.76 22.52 3.03
CA LEU A 529 2.74 21.08 3.20
C LEU A 529 4.10 20.45 2.84
N GLU A 530 4.67 20.80 1.68
CA GLU A 530 5.99 20.31 1.25
C GLU A 530 7.09 20.58 2.30
N SER A 531 7.07 21.78 2.90
CA SER A 531 8.01 22.16 3.97
C SER A 531 7.81 21.35 5.25
N VAL A 532 6.57 21.03 5.61
CA VAL A 532 6.26 20.20 6.78
C VAL A 532 6.68 18.75 6.52
N LEU A 533 6.29 18.18 5.37
CA LEU A 533 6.64 16.80 4.99
C LEU A 533 8.15 16.59 4.91
N ALA A 534 8.93 17.58 4.46
CA ALA A 534 10.39 17.47 4.44
C ALA A 534 10.98 17.33 5.86
N GLN A 535 10.54 18.17 6.80
CA GLN A 535 10.98 18.08 8.21
C GLN A 535 10.49 16.78 8.85
N TYR A 536 9.27 16.37 8.50
CA TYR A 536 8.63 15.19 9.05
C TYR A 536 9.34 13.91 8.61
N ALA A 537 9.64 13.77 7.32
CA ALA A 537 10.41 12.65 6.79
C ALA A 537 11.82 12.57 7.42
N ASP A 538 12.47 13.71 7.65
CA ASP A 538 13.76 13.78 8.34
C ASP A 538 13.64 13.29 9.80
N ALA A 539 12.59 13.70 10.53
CA ALA A 539 12.37 13.25 11.90
C ALA A 539 12.13 11.74 11.97
N LEU A 540 11.24 11.22 11.12
CA LEU A 540 10.93 9.80 11.01
C LEU A 540 12.18 8.97 10.64
N GLY A 541 12.96 9.43 9.67
CA GLY A 541 14.18 8.74 9.23
C GLY A 541 15.31 8.73 10.26
N ASN A 542 15.23 9.58 11.29
CA ASN A 542 16.17 9.64 12.41
C ASN A 542 15.63 8.97 13.69
N ASP A 543 14.47 8.28 13.62
CA ASP A 543 13.75 7.73 14.76
C ASP A 543 13.49 8.79 15.87
N ASP A 544 13.32 10.06 15.49
CA ASP A 544 13.13 11.18 16.40
C ASP A 544 11.63 11.41 16.67
N LEU A 545 11.06 10.57 17.53
CA LEU A 545 9.64 10.61 17.89
C LEU A 545 9.19 11.96 18.45
N ASP A 546 10.02 12.59 19.30
CA ASP A 546 9.69 13.86 19.94
C ASP A 546 9.50 14.99 18.90
N THR A 547 10.25 14.94 17.80
CA THR A 547 10.09 15.87 16.67
C THR A 547 9.00 15.41 15.70
N ALA A 548 8.86 14.09 15.47
CA ALA A 548 7.92 13.53 14.52
C ALA A 548 6.45 13.71 14.94
N GLN A 549 6.12 13.56 16.23
CA GLN A 549 4.74 13.69 16.75
C GLN A 549 4.06 15.02 16.40
N PRO A 550 4.62 16.20 16.74
CA PRO A 550 3.99 17.47 16.37
C PRO A 550 3.97 17.71 14.86
N LEU A 551 4.95 17.18 14.12
CA LEU A 551 4.98 17.28 12.65
C LEU A 551 3.93 16.38 11.99
N ALA A 552 3.54 15.27 12.62
CA ALA A 552 2.49 14.39 12.12
C ALA A 552 1.14 15.12 12.11
N THR A 553 0.80 15.78 13.23
CA THR A 553 -0.41 16.61 13.34
C THR A 553 -0.35 17.79 12.38
N GLU A 554 0.78 18.50 12.30
CA GLU A 554 0.95 19.62 11.36
C GLU A 554 0.84 19.16 9.88
N ALA A 555 1.37 17.99 9.54
CA ALA A 555 1.28 17.42 8.20
C ALA A 555 -0.16 17.04 7.84
N HIS A 556 -0.89 16.44 8.78
CA HIS A 556 -2.31 16.09 8.64
C HIS A 556 -3.17 17.35 8.44
N GLU A 557 -2.99 18.38 9.27
CA GLU A 557 -3.70 19.66 9.12
C GLU A 557 -3.38 20.35 7.78
N ALA A 558 -2.09 20.42 7.41
CA ALA A 558 -1.68 21.04 6.14
C ALA A 558 -2.18 20.25 4.90
N GLN A 559 -2.28 18.92 5.00
CA GLN A 559 -2.88 18.08 3.97
C GLN A 559 -4.36 18.39 3.81
N HIS A 560 -5.11 18.46 4.92
CA HIS A 560 -6.53 18.80 4.91
C HIS A 560 -6.78 20.19 4.30
N ASP A 561 -5.99 21.20 4.68
CA ASP A 561 -6.06 22.54 4.12
C ASP A 561 -5.82 22.57 2.60
N LEU A 562 -4.82 21.81 2.13
CA LEU A 562 -4.53 21.70 0.70
C LEU A 562 -5.63 20.97 -0.07
N SER A 563 -6.14 19.84 0.44
CA SER A 563 -7.23 19.08 -0.19
C SER A 563 -8.50 19.91 -0.31
N HIS A 564 -8.86 20.68 0.73
CA HIS A 564 -9.97 21.63 0.65
C HIS A 564 -9.74 22.74 -0.39
N ALA A 565 -8.55 23.33 -0.41
CA ALA A 565 -8.23 24.37 -1.38
C ALA A 565 -8.32 23.83 -2.82
N ILE A 566 -7.86 22.61 -3.06
CA ILE A 566 -7.96 21.92 -4.36
C ILE A 566 -9.42 21.68 -4.75
N GLY A 567 -10.26 21.18 -3.82
CA GLY A 567 -11.68 20.95 -4.06
C GLY A 567 -12.41 22.23 -4.50
N SER A 568 -12.16 23.34 -3.78
CA SER A 568 -12.70 24.66 -4.12
C SER A 568 -12.21 25.16 -5.49
N TRP A 569 -10.92 24.93 -5.81
CA TRP A 569 -10.33 25.32 -7.08
C TRP A 569 -10.88 24.54 -8.28
N LEU A 570 -11.17 23.24 -8.11
CA LEU A 570 -11.81 22.40 -9.13
C LEU A 570 -13.31 22.70 -9.31
N GLY A 571 -13.90 23.53 -8.44
CA GLY A 571 -15.31 23.92 -8.50
C GLY A 571 -16.26 22.96 -7.78
N GLY A 572 -15.78 22.20 -6.78
CA GLY A 572 -16.64 21.46 -5.86
C GLY A 572 -17.38 22.39 -4.90
N ASP A 573 -18.66 22.11 -4.65
CA ASP A 573 -19.45 22.83 -3.63
C ASP A 573 -19.06 22.33 -2.22
N ASP A 574 -18.67 23.27 -1.35
CA ASP A 574 -18.27 23.07 0.05
C ASP A 574 -19.44 22.64 0.97
N GLU A 575 -20.11 21.50 0.75
CA GLU A 575 -21.20 21.05 1.64
C GLU A 575 -20.93 19.77 2.45
N HIS A 576 -19.83 19.05 2.22
CA HIS A 576 -19.50 17.85 2.98
C HIS A 576 -18.07 17.89 3.54
N GLY A 577 -17.80 18.86 4.41
CA GLY A 577 -16.67 18.76 5.34
C GLY A 577 -17.01 17.73 6.40
N GLU A 578 -16.19 16.69 6.53
CA GLU A 578 -16.22 15.80 7.69
C GLU A 578 -16.08 16.66 8.95
N THR A 579 -17.15 16.79 9.71
CA THR A 579 -17.11 17.46 11.01
C THR A 579 -16.41 16.53 11.98
N HIS A 580 -15.09 16.65 12.14
CA HIS A 580 -14.41 16.06 13.27
C HIS A 580 -14.53 16.96 14.51
N GLU A 581 -15.05 16.35 15.57
CA GLU A 581 -15.20 16.93 16.91
C GLU A 581 -13.82 17.28 17.49
N HIS A 582 -13.55 18.57 17.69
CA HIS A 582 -12.49 19.02 18.58
C HIS A 582 -12.89 18.74 20.04
N ASP A 583 -12.48 17.60 20.60
CA ASP A 583 -12.38 17.44 22.05
C ASP A 583 -11.06 18.05 22.54
N ALA A 584 -11.10 19.36 22.74
CA ALA A 584 -10.07 20.12 23.44
C ALA A 584 -10.05 19.74 24.93
N ALA A 585 -9.35 18.66 25.30
CA ALA A 585 -8.98 18.38 26.68
C ALA A 585 -7.65 19.06 27.03
N SER A 586 -7.62 20.39 27.10
CA SER A 586 -6.59 21.15 27.81
C SER A 586 -7.19 21.91 28.99
N GLU A 587 -7.78 21.18 29.94
CA GLU A 587 -8.01 21.73 31.28
C GLU A 587 -6.75 21.53 32.13
N HIS A 588 -5.79 22.46 31.99
CA HIS A 588 -4.78 22.66 33.03
C HIS A 588 -5.35 23.59 34.11
N ASP A 589 -5.73 22.95 35.20
CA ASP A 589 -5.96 23.45 36.55
C ASP A 589 -4.87 24.47 36.99
N GLU A 590 -5.21 25.76 36.99
CA GLU A 590 -4.57 26.75 37.86
C GLU A 590 -5.55 27.18 38.95
N SER A 591 -5.38 26.55 40.11
CA SER A 591 -6.02 26.93 41.36
C SER A 591 -5.50 28.27 41.90
N GLU A 592 -6.45 29.19 42.05
CA GLU A 592 -6.59 30.27 43.03
C GLU A 592 -5.35 30.73 43.83
N THR A 593 -5.04 32.03 43.75
CA THR A 593 -5.08 32.87 44.96
C THR A 593 -5.69 34.24 44.70
N HIS A 594 -6.66 34.55 45.56
CA HIS A 594 -7.52 35.72 45.65
C HIS A 594 -6.80 36.85 46.40
N GLU A 595 -6.76 38.07 45.86
CA GLU A 595 -6.70 39.28 46.70
C GLU A 595 -7.66 40.37 46.17
N HIS A 596 -8.50 40.80 47.10
CA HIS A 596 -9.47 41.89 47.03
C HIS A 596 -8.85 43.22 46.59
N ASP A 597 -9.59 44.05 45.85
CA ASP A 597 -9.90 45.41 46.34
C ASP A 597 -11.01 46.12 45.52
N GLU A 598 -11.58 47.12 46.19
CA GLU A 598 -12.90 47.71 46.08
C GLU A 598 -13.23 48.51 44.79
N ALA A 599 -14.53 48.56 44.47
CA ALA A 599 -15.14 49.55 43.57
C ALA A 599 -15.16 50.97 44.21
N PRO A 600 -15.39 52.03 43.42
CA PRO A 600 -16.79 52.51 43.38
C PRO A 600 -17.28 53.11 42.04
N ASP A 601 -18.56 52.85 41.78
CA ASP A 601 -19.66 53.76 41.38
C ASP A 601 -19.34 55.01 40.52
N HIS A 602 -19.96 55.08 39.33
CA HIS A 602 -20.63 56.29 38.84
C HIS A 602 -21.78 55.97 37.88
N SER A 603 -22.97 56.44 38.28
CA SER A 603 -24.24 56.56 37.56
C SER A 603 -24.22 57.57 36.39
N GLU A 604 -24.98 57.30 35.31
CA GLU A 604 -25.87 58.26 34.58
C GLU A 604 -26.61 57.49 33.46
N THR A 605 -27.88 57.10 33.67
CA THR A 605 -29.11 57.71 33.12
C THR A 605 -29.15 57.93 31.60
N GLY A 606 -30.05 57.22 30.91
CA GLY A 606 -30.39 57.45 29.50
C GLY A 606 -31.52 56.56 29.00
N SER A 607 -32.74 56.89 29.39
CA SER A 607 -34.02 56.32 28.94
C SER A 607 -34.32 56.62 27.46
N HIS A 608 -34.72 55.60 26.67
CA HIS A 608 -35.78 55.74 25.67
C HIS A 608 -36.48 54.41 25.36
N GLU A 609 -37.81 54.50 25.34
CA GLU A 609 -38.83 53.45 25.20
C GLU A 609 -39.11 53.06 23.73
N HIS A 610 -39.78 51.88 23.60
CA HIS A 610 -40.69 51.41 22.53
C HIS A 610 -40.09 51.06 21.16
N ASN A 611 -40.44 49.96 20.49
CA ASN A 611 -41.72 49.24 20.31
C ASN A 611 -41.39 47.78 19.87
N GLU A 612 -41.83 46.71 20.53
CA GLU A 612 -43.04 45.87 20.27
C GLU A 612 -43.38 45.48 18.81
N GLU A 613 -43.48 44.14 18.63
CA GLU A 613 -44.34 43.34 17.71
C GLU A 613 -44.19 43.53 16.18
N SER A 614 -44.30 42.53 15.30
CA SER A 614 -44.75 41.12 15.37
C SER A 614 -44.52 40.46 13.99
N ASP A 615 -44.52 39.12 13.99
CA ASP A 615 -44.91 38.18 12.92
C ASP A 615 -44.90 38.61 11.44
N ASN A 616 -44.11 37.90 10.63
CA ASN A 616 -44.65 36.99 9.60
C ASN A 616 -43.58 36.06 9.03
#